data_AF-A0A6A7B2T8-F1
#
_entry.id   AF-A0A6A7B2T8-F1
#
_cell.length_a   1.000
_cell.length_b   1.000
_cell.length_c   1.000
_cell.angle_alpha   90.00
_cell.angle_beta   90.00
_cell.angle_gamma   90.00
#
_symmetry.space_group_name_H-M   'P 1'
#
loop_
_entity.id
_entity.type
_entity.pdbx_description
1 polymer ?
#
loop_
_entity_poly.entity_id
_entity_poly.type
_entity_poly.pdbx_seq_one_letter_code
_entity_poly.pdbx_strand_id
1 'polypeptide(L)'
;KLSQAFHLISVQKTLLEHEVQGLREALINERLRRKQGKALPLQEPEDYHGGAMFYSPRKVKEARERQQQQELEEEQQQLQKAEKYRQREEARQAKAEAAQLRREARAEAQLLKARQKAERALEKASRAAARRTAQRLQQSLKLSQKGRRRSLKAAVKAASKNTVVIEPQGNREASSAAAAAQPTQSRHGRQITTPARYR
;
A
#
# COMPACT_ATOMS: atom_id res chain seq x y z
N LYS A 1 55.25 -10.09 3.83
CA LYS A 1 53.78 -10.22 3.92
C LYS A 1 53.08 -9.58 2.72
N LEU A 2 53.28 -8.28 2.43
CA LEU A 2 52.67 -7.63 1.25
C LEU A 2 53.13 -8.20 -0.09
N SER A 3 54.43 -8.41 -0.29
CA SER A 3 54.99 -9.00 -1.52
C SER A 3 54.40 -10.37 -1.86
N GLN A 4 54.20 -11.22 -0.85
CA GLN A 4 53.58 -12.53 -1.00
C GLN A 4 52.10 -12.43 -1.39
N ALA A 5 51.35 -11.47 -0.82
CA ALA A 5 49.97 -11.22 -1.18
C ALA A 5 49.82 -10.71 -2.63
N PHE A 6 50.70 -9.79 -3.05
CA PHE A 6 50.75 -9.32 -4.45
C PHE A 6 51.07 -10.45 -5.43
N HIS A 7 52.05 -11.29 -5.08
CA HIS A 7 52.39 -12.47 -5.89
C HIS A 7 51.20 -13.43 -6.00
N LEU A 8 50.52 -13.73 -4.88
CA LEU A 8 49.34 -14.60 -4.87
C LEU A 8 48.22 -14.05 -5.76
N ILE A 9 47.90 -12.75 -5.64
CA ILE A 9 46.88 -12.10 -6.46
C ILE A 9 47.27 -12.14 -7.94
N SER A 10 48.55 -11.92 -8.26
CA SER A 10 49.05 -12.02 -9.64
C SER A 10 48.84 -13.42 -10.21
N VAL A 11 49.19 -14.47 -9.46
CA VAL A 11 48.99 -15.86 -9.89
C VAL A 11 47.51 -16.20 -10.01
N GLN A 12 46.66 -15.76 -9.07
CA GLN A 12 45.22 -15.97 -9.17
C GLN A 12 44.64 -15.29 -10.42
N LYS A 13 45.09 -14.07 -10.73
CA LYS A 13 44.66 -13.35 -11.92
C LYS A 13 45.04 -14.10 -13.19
N THR A 14 46.29 -14.58 -13.31
CA THR A 14 46.72 -15.32 -14.51
C THR A 14 45.97 -16.63 -14.66
N LEU A 15 45.72 -17.37 -13.58
CA LEU A 15 44.89 -18.58 -13.61
C LEU A 15 43.47 -18.28 -14.09
N LEU A 16 42.83 -17.24 -13.54
CA LEU A 16 41.49 -16.82 -13.97
C LEU A 16 41.48 -16.36 -15.44
N GLU A 17 42.52 -15.67 -15.91
CA GLU A 17 42.64 -15.27 -17.31
C GLU A 17 42.73 -16.50 -18.24
N HIS A 18 43.53 -17.51 -17.87
CA HIS A 18 43.62 -18.76 -18.63
C HIS A 18 42.32 -19.57 -18.59
N GLU A 19 41.63 -19.62 -17.45
CA GLU A 19 40.31 -20.25 -17.35
C GLU A 19 39.30 -19.55 -18.26
N VAL A 20 39.25 -18.22 -18.25
CA VAL A 20 38.37 -17.43 -19.13
C VAL A 20 38.71 -17.68 -20.59
N GLN A 21 40.00 -17.77 -20.96
CA GLN A 21 40.44 -18.12 -22.31
C GLN A 21 39.98 -19.53 -22.69
N GLY A 22 40.23 -20.53 -21.86
CA GLY A 22 39.82 -21.92 -22.10
C GLY A 22 38.30 -22.07 -22.22
N LEU A 23 37.53 -21.34 -21.40
CA LEU A 23 36.07 -21.32 -21.50
C LEU A 23 35.59 -20.67 -22.81
N ARG A 24 36.24 -19.59 -23.26
CA ARG A 24 35.92 -18.96 -24.56
C ARG A 24 36.20 -19.91 -25.72
N GLU A 25 37.35 -20.59 -25.70
CA GLU A 25 37.71 -21.57 -26.72
C GLU A 25 36.76 -22.77 -26.71
N ALA A 26 36.44 -23.30 -25.54
CA ALA A 26 35.47 -24.38 -25.39
C ALA A 26 34.11 -23.98 -25.97
N LEU A 27 33.64 -22.76 -25.69
CA LEU A 27 32.39 -22.23 -26.23
C LEU A 27 32.44 -22.04 -27.75
N ILE A 28 33.55 -21.56 -28.31
CA ILE A 28 33.73 -21.46 -29.77
C ILE A 28 33.70 -22.87 -30.40
N ASN A 29 34.44 -23.82 -29.85
CA ASN A 29 34.50 -25.20 -30.34
C ASN A 29 33.13 -25.88 -30.29
N GLU A 30 32.39 -25.65 -29.21
CA GLU A 30 31.03 -26.14 -29.00
C GLU A 30 30.07 -25.57 -30.07
N ARG A 31 30.11 -24.26 -30.29
CA ARG A 31 29.35 -23.60 -31.36
C ARG A 31 29.71 -24.12 -32.75
N LEU A 32 31.00 -24.29 -33.03
CA LEU A 32 31.46 -24.83 -34.32
C LEU A 32 30.94 -26.26 -34.53
N ARG A 33 31.01 -27.12 -33.51
CA ARG A 33 30.45 -28.48 -33.55
C ARG A 33 28.94 -28.46 -33.81
N ARG A 34 28.19 -27.58 -33.15
CA ARG A 34 26.75 -27.40 -33.41
C ARG A 34 26.45 -26.93 -34.83
N LYS A 35 27.33 -26.14 -35.44
CA LYS A 35 27.19 -25.67 -36.83
C LYS A 35 27.56 -26.77 -37.85
N GLN A 36 28.55 -27.61 -37.58
CA GLN A 36 29.04 -28.64 -38.51
C GLN A 36 27.99 -29.70 -38.90
N GLY A 37 27.05 -30.03 -38.01
CA GLY A 37 25.98 -31.00 -38.29
C GLY A 37 24.78 -30.46 -39.07
N LYS A 38 24.72 -29.14 -39.33
CA LYS A 38 23.59 -28.53 -40.02
C LYS A 38 23.83 -28.57 -41.53
N ALA A 39 22.87 -29.12 -42.26
CA ALA A 39 22.89 -29.10 -43.72
C ALA A 39 22.82 -27.65 -44.22
N LEU A 40 23.58 -27.37 -45.28
CA LEU A 40 23.53 -26.08 -45.96
C LEU A 40 22.21 -25.98 -46.75
N PRO A 41 21.38 -24.93 -46.58
CA PRO A 41 20.11 -24.77 -47.28
C PRO A 41 20.41 -24.36 -48.72
N LEU A 42 20.69 -25.37 -49.54
CA LEU A 42 20.79 -25.23 -50.97
C LEU A 42 19.38 -25.22 -51.55
N GLN A 43 19.11 -24.29 -52.48
CA GLN A 43 17.83 -24.29 -53.19
C GLN A 43 17.82 -25.44 -54.20
N GLU A 44 16.73 -26.19 -54.21
CA GLU A 44 16.50 -27.21 -55.22
C GLU A 44 16.16 -26.53 -56.56
N PRO A 45 16.71 -27.02 -57.69
CA PRO A 45 16.30 -26.56 -59.01
C PRO A 45 14.86 -26.99 -59.31
N GLU A 46 14.15 -26.22 -60.13
CA GLU A 46 12.74 -26.47 -60.47
C GLU A 46 12.53 -27.84 -61.14
N ASP A 47 13.52 -28.32 -61.90
CA ASP A 47 13.49 -29.61 -62.61
C ASP A 47 14.17 -30.76 -61.84
N TYR A 48 13.98 -30.83 -60.51
CA TYR A 48 14.57 -31.90 -59.71
C TYR A 48 13.72 -33.19 -59.76
N HIS A 49 14.24 -34.22 -60.44
CA HIS A 49 13.56 -35.51 -60.60
C HIS A 49 14.04 -36.62 -59.65
N GLY A 50 14.76 -36.24 -58.58
CA GLY A 50 15.35 -37.17 -57.61
C GLY A 50 16.72 -37.72 -58.04
N GLY A 51 17.68 -37.71 -57.12
CA GLY A 51 19.04 -38.22 -57.35
C GLY A 51 20.11 -37.36 -56.68
N ALA A 52 21.37 -37.79 -56.77
CA ALA A 52 22.48 -36.98 -56.26
C ALA A 52 22.70 -35.75 -57.16
N MET A 53 22.58 -34.54 -56.59
CA MET A 53 22.88 -33.29 -57.28
C MET A 53 24.27 -32.78 -56.91
N PHE A 54 25.06 -32.45 -57.92
CA PHE A 54 26.33 -31.76 -57.74
C PHE A 54 26.12 -30.25 -57.84
N TYR A 55 26.41 -29.54 -56.75
CA TYR A 55 26.34 -28.09 -56.72
C TYR A 55 27.66 -27.44 -57.12
N SER A 56 27.59 -26.38 -57.91
CA SER A 56 28.78 -25.59 -58.22
C SER A 56 29.29 -24.85 -56.97
N PRO A 57 30.60 -24.59 -56.85
CA PRO A 57 31.16 -23.85 -55.72
C PRO A 57 30.51 -22.48 -55.51
N ARG A 58 30.00 -21.83 -56.57
CA ARG A 58 29.27 -20.56 -56.49
C ARG A 58 27.94 -20.72 -55.73
N LYS A 59 27.16 -21.77 -56.02
CA LYS A 59 25.89 -22.04 -55.31
C LYS A 59 26.09 -22.35 -53.83
N VAL A 60 27.18 -23.04 -53.50
CA VAL A 60 27.56 -23.29 -52.10
C VAL A 60 27.92 -21.99 -51.37
N LYS A 61 28.62 -21.06 -52.03
CA LYS A 61 28.91 -19.73 -51.45
C LYS A 61 27.63 -18.92 -51.21
N GLU A 62 26.76 -18.83 -52.20
CA GLU A 62 25.47 -18.12 -52.08
C GLU A 62 24.64 -18.65 -50.90
N ALA A 63 24.56 -19.98 -50.73
CA ALA A 63 23.81 -20.56 -49.63
C ALA A 63 24.43 -20.26 -48.25
N ARG A 64 25.77 -20.20 -48.15
CA ARG A 64 26.46 -19.79 -46.92
C ARG A 64 26.21 -18.33 -46.58
N GLU A 65 26.26 -17.45 -47.59
CA GLU A 65 25.99 -16.02 -47.41
C GLU A 65 24.55 -15.80 -46.92
N ARG A 66 23.56 -16.49 -47.50
CA ARG A 66 22.17 -16.45 -47.04
C ARG A 66 22.01 -16.93 -45.60
N GLN A 67 22.65 -18.05 -45.23
CA GLN A 67 22.64 -18.50 -43.83
C GLN A 67 23.22 -17.46 -42.89
N GLN A 68 24.35 -16.84 -43.24
CA GLN A 68 24.96 -15.81 -42.40
C GLN A 68 24.02 -14.61 -42.24
N GLN A 69 23.35 -14.17 -43.31
CA GLN A 69 22.36 -13.11 -43.25
C GLN A 69 21.20 -13.46 -42.32
N GLN A 70 20.64 -14.68 -42.43
CA GLN A 70 19.58 -15.16 -41.55
C GLN A 70 20.03 -15.21 -40.08
N GLU A 71 21.22 -15.73 -39.79
CA GLU A 71 21.78 -15.75 -38.43
C GLU A 71 21.89 -14.33 -37.86
N LEU A 72 22.40 -13.37 -38.64
CA LEU A 72 22.51 -11.98 -38.21
C LEU A 72 21.15 -11.32 -37.96
N GLU A 73 20.16 -11.58 -38.83
CA GLU A 73 18.79 -11.10 -38.66
C GLU A 73 18.15 -11.69 -37.40
N GLU A 74 18.31 -12.99 -37.16
CA GLU A 74 17.82 -13.67 -35.95
C GLU A 74 18.47 -13.09 -34.69
N GLU A 75 19.79 -12.88 -34.69
CA GLU A 75 20.51 -12.25 -33.59
C GLU A 75 19.99 -10.84 -33.30
N GLN A 76 19.81 -10.01 -34.34
CA GLN A 76 19.22 -8.67 -34.20
C GLN A 76 17.80 -8.74 -33.64
N GLN A 77 16.96 -9.66 -34.11
CA GLN A 77 15.61 -9.85 -33.59
C GLN A 77 15.63 -10.29 -32.12
N GLN A 78 16.56 -11.16 -31.71
CA GLN A 78 16.72 -11.58 -30.32
C GLN A 78 17.13 -10.41 -29.42
N LEU A 79 18.09 -9.58 -29.87
CA LEU A 79 18.50 -8.37 -29.16
C LEU A 79 17.32 -7.40 -29.00
N GLN A 80 16.58 -7.12 -30.07
CA GLN A 80 15.38 -6.28 -30.01
C GLN A 80 14.31 -6.84 -29.07
N LYS A 81 14.11 -8.17 -29.05
CA LYS A 81 13.17 -8.82 -28.11
C LYS A 81 13.65 -8.65 -26.66
N ALA A 82 14.94 -8.80 -26.40
CA ALA A 82 15.52 -8.62 -25.08
C ALA A 82 15.39 -7.17 -24.60
N GLU A 83 15.66 -6.18 -25.46
CA GLU A 83 15.48 -4.77 -25.15
C GLU A 83 14.01 -4.43 -24.84
N LYS A 84 13.09 -4.90 -25.69
CA LYS A 84 11.64 -4.73 -25.46
C LYS A 84 11.21 -5.37 -24.14
N TYR A 85 11.78 -6.52 -23.78
CA TYR A 85 11.51 -7.16 -22.50
C TYR A 85 12.01 -6.31 -21.33
N ARG A 86 13.25 -5.79 -21.38
CA ARG A 86 13.80 -4.88 -20.36
C ARG A 86 12.94 -3.63 -20.18
N GLN A 87 12.58 -2.96 -21.27
CA GLN A 87 11.71 -1.78 -21.25
C GLN A 87 10.34 -2.07 -20.62
N ARG A 88 9.78 -3.26 -20.84
CA ARG A 88 8.50 -3.67 -20.24
C ARG A 88 8.63 -3.85 -18.73
N GLU A 89 9.71 -4.46 -18.25
CA GLU A 89 9.94 -4.63 -16.81
C GLU A 89 10.15 -3.27 -16.13
N GLU A 90 10.95 -2.38 -16.72
CA GLU A 90 11.12 -1.00 -16.23
C GLU A 90 9.78 -0.24 -16.18
N ALA A 91 8.99 -0.31 -17.25
CA ALA A 91 7.67 0.31 -17.29
C ALA A 91 6.71 -0.30 -16.25
N ARG A 92 6.82 -1.60 -15.96
CA ARG A 92 6.03 -2.27 -14.92
C ARG A 92 6.42 -1.79 -13.53
N GLN A 93 7.71 -1.64 -13.26
CA GLN A 93 8.24 -1.10 -12.01
C GLN A 93 7.79 0.34 -11.80
N ALA A 94 8.00 1.22 -12.80
CA ALA A 94 7.58 2.62 -12.73
C ALA A 94 6.06 2.76 -12.51
N LYS A 95 5.24 1.90 -13.15
CA LYS A 95 3.78 1.88 -12.90
C LYS A 95 3.43 1.43 -11.48
N ALA A 96 4.15 0.44 -10.94
CA ALA A 96 3.95 -0.02 -9.58
C ALA A 96 4.29 1.07 -8.56
N GLU A 97 5.42 1.75 -8.73
CA GLU A 97 5.85 2.88 -7.90
C GLU A 97 4.85 4.03 -7.97
N ALA A 98 4.44 4.44 -9.18
CA ALA A 98 3.43 5.48 -9.34
C ALA A 98 2.09 5.11 -8.69
N ALA A 99 1.71 3.83 -8.70
CA ALA A 99 0.50 3.37 -8.02
C ALA A 99 0.65 3.40 -6.49
N GLN A 100 1.83 3.09 -5.95
CA GLN A 100 2.14 3.19 -4.52
C GLN A 100 2.08 4.65 -4.05
N LEU A 101 2.79 5.56 -4.73
CA LEU A 101 2.77 6.99 -4.42
C LEU A 101 1.35 7.57 -4.44
N ARG A 102 0.51 7.15 -5.40
CA ARG A 102 -0.90 7.54 -5.44
C ARG A 102 -1.71 7.02 -4.25
N ARG A 103 -1.41 5.82 -3.76
CA ARG A 103 -2.07 5.26 -2.56
C ARG A 103 -1.64 6.01 -1.30
N GLU A 104 -0.35 6.29 -1.17
CA GLU A 104 0.22 7.07 -0.07
C GLU A 104 -0.38 8.47 -0.02
N ALA A 105 -0.36 9.21 -1.14
CA ALA A 105 -0.97 10.53 -1.22
C ALA A 105 -2.46 10.53 -0.85
N ARG A 106 -3.21 9.47 -1.22
CA ARG A 106 -4.61 9.30 -0.81
C ARG A 106 -4.74 9.05 0.69
N ALA A 107 -3.89 8.21 1.27
CA ALA A 107 -3.89 7.92 2.70
C ALA A 107 -3.55 9.18 3.50
N GLU A 108 -2.52 9.93 3.11
CA GLU A 108 -2.14 11.20 3.72
C GLU A 108 -3.27 12.23 3.63
N ALA A 109 -3.91 12.37 2.47
CA ALA A 109 -5.06 13.26 2.31
C ALA A 109 -6.24 12.87 3.21
N GLN A 110 -6.46 11.56 3.44
CA GLN A 110 -7.48 11.10 4.39
C GLN A 110 -7.10 11.41 5.84
N LEU A 111 -5.85 11.21 6.23
CA LEU A 111 -5.35 11.54 7.56
C LEU A 111 -5.48 13.04 7.85
N LEU A 112 -5.10 13.90 6.90
CA LEU A 112 -5.26 15.35 7.02
C LEU A 112 -6.74 15.74 7.18
N LYS A 113 -7.62 15.17 6.35
CA LYS A 113 -9.08 15.41 6.47
C LYS A 113 -9.63 14.94 7.82
N ALA A 114 -9.16 13.80 8.34
CA ALA A 114 -9.58 13.29 9.65
C ALA A 114 -9.11 14.20 10.78
N ARG A 115 -7.85 14.66 10.75
CA ARG A 115 -7.29 15.62 11.73
C ARG A 115 -8.08 16.93 11.74
N GLN A 116 -8.32 17.53 10.58
CA GLN A 116 -9.12 18.76 10.48
C GLN A 116 -10.55 18.57 11.01
N LYS A 117 -11.19 17.43 10.71
CA LYS A 117 -12.53 17.12 11.26
C LYS A 117 -12.49 16.97 12.78
N ALA A 118 -11.46 16.31 13.32
CA ALA A 118 -11.28 16.15 14.76
C ALA A 118 -11.06 17.51 15.44
N GLU A 119 -10.17 18.36 14.92
CA GLU A 119 -9.94 19.72 15.43
C GLU A 119 -11.22 20.56 15.43
N ARG A 120 -11.97 20.55 14.32
CA ARG A 120 -13.27 21.24 14.24
C ARG A 120 -14.28 20.68 15.23
N ALA A 121 -14.27 19.37 15.50
CA ALA A 121 -15.13 18.75 16.50
C ALA A 121 -14.73 19.15 17.92
N LEU A 122 -13.43 19.18 18.22
CA LEU A 122 -12.87 19.65 19.49
C LEU A 122 -13.21 21.13 19.73
N GLU A 123 -13.06 21.98 18.71
CA GLU A 123 -13.42 23.39 18.80
C GLU A 123 -14.92 23.60 19.02
N LYS A 124 -15.77 22.82 18.33
CA LYS A 124 -17.22 22.85 18.57
C LYS A 124 -17.56 22.40 19.99
N ALA A 125 -16.92 21.34 20.49
CA ALA A 125 -17.11 20.84 21.83
C ALA A 125 -16.65 21.86 22.89
N SER A 126 -15.51 22.53 22.68
CA SER A 126 -15.00 23.56 23.60
C SER A 126 -15.91 24.78 23.63
N ARG A 127 -16.39 25.26 22.47
CA ARG A 127 -17.38 26.35 22.38
C ARG A 127 -18.68 25.98 23.08
N ALA A 128 -19.17 24.74 22.91
CA ALA A 128 -20.36 24.26 23.60
C ALA A 128 -20.16 24.17 25.12
N ALA A 129 -19.00 23.69 25.57
CA ALA A 129 -18.64 23.64 26.99
C ALA A 129 -18.58 25.06 27.59
N ALA A 130 -17.91 26.00 26.92
CA ALA A 130 -17.83 27.41 27.34
C ALA A 130 -19.21 28.07 27.45
N ARG A 131 -20.13 27.78 26.51
CA ARG A 131 -21.53 28.26 26.60
C ARG A 131 -22.24 27.68 27.81
N ARG A 132 -22.09 26.39 28.08
CA ARG A 132 -22.71 25.72 29.25
C ARG A 132 -22.15 26.26 30.57
N THR A 133 -20.84 26.50 30.67
CA THR A 133 -20.23 27.08 31.87
C THR A 133 -20.72 28.51 32.09
N ALA A 134 -20.77 29.34 31.05
CA ALA A 134 -21.30 30.70 31.12
C ALA A 134 -22.78 30.72 31.58
N GLN A 135 -23.62 29.82 31.04
CA GLN A 135 -25.01 29.68 31.47
C GLN A 135 -25.13 29.28 32.95
N ARG A 136 -24.31 28.32 33.41
CA ARG A 136 -24.30 27.88 34.81
C ARG A 136 -23.87 29.00 35.76
N LEU A 137 -22.86 29.80 35.37
CA LEU A 137 -22.43 30.98 36.13
C LEU A 137 -23.53 32.05 36.20
N GLN A 138 -24.23 32.32 35.09
CA GLN A 138 -25.36 33.24 35.11
C GLN A 138 -26.49 32.76 36.02
N GLN A 139 -26.81 31.47 36.02
CA GLN A 139 -27.81 30.88 36.90
C GLN A 139 -27.40 30.97 38.38
N SER A 140 -26.13 30.69 38.71
CA SER A 140 -25.64 30.80 40.10
C SER A 140 -25.64 32.23 40.61
N LEU A 141 -25.26 33.21 39.77
CA LEU A 141 -25.36 34.64 40.10
C LEU A 141 -26.81 35.05 40.36
N LYS A 142 -27.76 34.63 39.52
CA LYS A 142 -29.20 34.89 39.73
C LYS A 142 -29.71 34.27 41.04
N LEU A 143 -29.34 33.03 41.36
CA LEU A 143 -29.72 32.36 42.60
C LEU A 143 -29.11 33.05 43.83
N SER A 144 -27.82 33.41 43.79
CA SER A 144 -27.13 34.15 44.86
C SER A 144 -27.77 35.51 45.13
N GLN A 145 -28.11 36.28 44.09
CA GLN A 145 -28.83 37.54 44.25
C GLN A 145 -30.22 37.36 44.87
N LYS A 146 -30.96 36.30 44.48
CA LYS A 146 -32.27 35.95 45.06
C LYS A 146 -32.14 35.51 46.52
N GLY A 147 -31.08 34.77 46.85
CA GLY A 147 -30.68 34.37 48.20
C GLY A 147 -30.35 35.57 49.09
N ARG A 148 -29.50 36.50 48.63
CA ARG A 148 -29.20 37.77 49.33
C ARG A 148 -30.46 38.61 49.56
N ARG A 149 -31.35 38.74 48.57
CA ARG A 149 -32.62 39.45 48.75
C ARG A 149 -33.55 38.78 49.78
N ARG A 150 -33.55 37.44 49.83
CA ARG A 150 -34.29 36.67 50.83
C ARG A 150 -33.66 36.75 52.21
N SER A 151 -32.33 36.69 52.33
CA SER A 151 -31.63 36.80 53.62
C SER A 151 -31.69 38.21 54.19
N LEU A 152 -31.68 39.27 53.36
CA LEU A 152 -31.94 40.64 53.82
C LEU A 152 -33.38 40.79 54.32
N LYS A 153 -34.37 40.22 53.61
CA LYS A 153 -35.77 40.19 54.09
C LYS A 153 -35.96 39.32 55.33
N ALA A 154 -35.20 38.23 55.46
CA ALA A 154 -35.22 37.34 56.61
C ALA A 154 -34.47 37.94 57.81
N ALA A 155 -33.39 38.70 57.62
CA ALA A 155 -32.70 39.43 58.68
C ALA A 155 -33.57 40.55 59.25
N VAL A 156 -34.33 41.25 58.40
CA VAL A 156 -35.35 42.22 58.85
C VAL A 156 -36.49 41.51 59.61
N LYS A 157 -36.89 40.29 59.22
CA LYS A 157 -37.87 39.47 59.95
C LYS A 157 -37.31 38.77 61.21
N ALA A 158 -36.02 38.47 61.26
CA ALA A 158 -35.36 37.79 62.39
C ALA A 158 -34.97 38.80 63.48
N ALA A 159 -34.61 40.03 63.10
CA ALA A 159 -34.52 41.16 64.03
C ALA A 159 -35.86 41.47 64.75
N SER A 160 -36.98 40.94 64.25
CA SER A 160 -38.30 41.13 64.86
C SER A 160 -38.85 39.91 65.60
N LYS A 161 -38.21 38.73 65.59
CA LYS A 161 -38.76 37.54 66.29
C LYS A 161 -37.69 36.57 66.79
N ASN A 162 -37.43 36.64 68.10
CA ASN A 162 -37.10 35.47 68.91
C ASN A 162 -38.33 34.56 68.95
N THR A 163 -38.20 33.29 68.51
CA THR A 163 -38.86 32.06 69.05
C THR A 163 -38.79 30.91 68.03
N VAL A 164 -37.95 29.91 68.33
CA VAL A 164 -38.32 28.51 68.66
C VAL A 164 -39.23 27.74 67.66
N VAL A 165 -38.65 26.68 67.07
CA VAL A 165 -39.13 25.26 67.02
C VAL A 165 -39.75 24.63 65.75
N ILE A 166 -39.08 23.50 65.37
CA ILE A 166 -39.53 22.17 64.88
C ILE A 166 -39.76 21.90 63.37
N GLU A 167 -39.05 20.85 62.89
CA GLU A 167 -39.25 20.08 61.64
C GLU A 167 -40.59 19.30 61.62
N PRO A 168 -41.07 18.81 60.48
CA PRO A 168 -40.74 17.41 60.18
C PRO A 168 -40.60 17.06 58.69
N GLN A 169 -39.94 15.91 58.53
CA GLN A 169 -39.76 15.07 57.35
C GLN A 169 -41.07 14.67 56.66
N GLY A 170 -41.02 14.49 55.34
CA GLY A 170 -42.09 13.92 54.53
C GLY A 170 -41.52 13.07 53.40
N ASN A 171 -41.47 11.76 53.66
CA ASN A 171 -41.04 10.68 52.78
C ASN A 171 -42.18 10.30 51.81
N ARG A 172 -41.91 10.09 50.51
CA ARG A 172 -42.70 9.23 49.59
C ARG A 172 -42.12 9.29 48.17
N GLU A 173 -41.30 8.31 47.80
CA GLU A 173 -41.14 7.92 46.40
C GLU A 173 -41.59 6.48 46.23
N ALA A 174 -42.62 6.33 45.41
CA ALA A 174 -43.20 5.06 45.01
C ALA A 174 -42.25 4.36 44.04
N SER A 175 -41.99 3.09 44.34
CA SER A 175 -41.55 2.08 43.39
C SER A 175 -42.54 1.94 42.23
N SER A 176 -42.06 2.05 40.99
CA SER A 176 -42.53 1.18 39.91
C SER A 176 -41.42 0.96 38.89
N ALA A 177 -40.94 -0.28 38.89
CA ALA A 177 -40.07 -0.82 37.86
C ALA A 177 -40.83 -0.90 36.53
N ALA A 178 -40.29 -0.30 35.48
CA ALA A 178 -40.60 -0.68 34.11
C ALA A 178 -39.35 -1.34 33.52
N ALA A 179 -39.31 -2.67 33.60
CA ALA A 179 -38.30 -3.48 32.95
C ALA A 179 -38.45 -3.35 31.42
N ALA A 180 -37.54 -2.63 30.77
CA ALA A 180 -37.45 -2.56 29.33
C ALA A 180 -36.90 -3.88 28.78
N ALA A 181 -37.67 -4.51 27.88
CA ALA A 181 -37.33 -5.76 27.21
C ALA A 181 -35.98 -5.66 26.46
N GLN A 182 -35.14 -6.68 26.60
CA GLN A 182 -33.82 -6.72 25.98
C GLN A 182 -33.89 -7.12 24.48
N PRO A 183 -33.02 -6.57 23.62
CA PRO A 183 -32.97 -6.93 22.20
C PRO A 183 -32.41 -8.34 22.00
N THR A 184 -33.05 -9.11 21.10
CA THR A 184 -32.60 -10.45 20.71
C THR A 184 -31.29 -10.39 19.91
N GLN A 185 -30.32 -11.22 20.30
CA GLN A 185 -29.01 -11.33 19.65
C GLN A 185 -28.99 -12.49 18.65
N SER A 186 -28.31 -12.32 17.52
CA SER A 186 -28.08 -13.44 16.59
C SER A 186 -27.10 -14.47 17.17
N ARG A 187 -27.02 -15.67 16.57
CA ARG A 187 -26.00 -16.69 16.93
C ARG A 187 -24.54 -16.18 16.89
N HIS A 188 -24.29 -15.04 16.25
CA HIS A 188 -22.96 -14.41 16.14
C HIS A 188 -22.87 -13.09 16.92
N GLY A 189 -23.76 -12.86 17.90
CA GLY A 189 -23.68 -11.74 18.85
C GLY A 189 -24.06 -10.36 18.28
N ARG A 190 -24.67 -10.29 17.10
CA ARG A 190 -25.13 -9.00 16.54
C ARG A 190 -26.52 -8.64 17.08
N GLN A 191 -26.69 -7.38 17.50
CA GLN A 191 -27.99 -6.83 17.90
C GLN A 191 -28.89 -6.69 16.67
N ILE A 192 -30.07 -7.31 16.71
CA ILE A 192 -31.06 -7.23 15.63
C ILE A 192 -32.13 -6.21 16.02
N THR A 193 -32.20 -5.10 15.28
CA THR A 193 -33.27 -4.12 15.44
C THR A 193 -34.40 -4.46 14.47
N THR A 194 -35.52 -4.98 14.97
CA THR A 194 -36.69 -5.27 14.13
C THR A 194 -37.40 -3.96 13.72
N PRO A 195 -37.65 -3.74 12.41
CA PRO A 195 -38.35 -2.54 11.96
C PRO A 195 -39.83 -2.57 12.37
N ALA A 196 -40.38 -1.38 12.65
CA ALA A 196 -41.70 -1.20 13.27
C ALA A 196 -42.90 -1.78 12.47
N ARG A 197 -42.70 -2.12 11.19
CA ARG A 197 -43.73 -2.80 10.38
C ARG A 197 -43.96 -4.26 10.75
N TYR A 198 -43.04 -4.87 11.50
CA TYR A 198 -43.09 -6.27 11.93
C TYR A 198 -43.07 -6.42 13.46
N ARG A 199 -43.39 -5.34 14.19
CA ARG A 199 -43.64 -5.38 15.64
C ARG A 199 -45.10 -5.64 15.91
#